data_AF-A0A7C8B281-F1
#
_entry.id   AF-A0A7C8B281-F1
#
_cell.length_a   1.000
_cell.length_b   1.000
_cell.length_c   1.000
_cell.angle_alpha   90.00
_cell.angle_beta   90.00
_cell.angle_gamma   90.00
#
_symmetry.space_group_name_H-M   'P 1'
#
loop_
_entity.id
_entity.type
_entity.pdbx_description
1 polymer ?
#
loop_
_entity_poly.entity_id
_entity_poly.type
_entity_poly.pdbx_seq_one_letter_code
_entity_poly.pdbx_strand_id
1 'polypeptide(L)'
;MTYEWDKRKEISNIKRHGVSFHEASTVFLNPLSMSFYDPDHSDDEDRFITLGFATTGKLLFISHTDRGTVTRIISAREATKKECEGYEKANR
;
A
#
# COMPACT_ATOMS: atom_id res chain seq x y z
N MET A 1 7.13 13.46 3.44
CA MET A 1 7.30 11.99 3.51
C MET A 1 8.33 11.57 2.48
N THR A 2 9.19 10.62 2.84
CA THR A 2 10.13 9.95 1.93
C THR A 2 9.69 8.50 1.78
N TYR A 3 9.73 7.96 0.56
CA TYR A 3 9.35 6.58 0.28
C TYR A 3 10.57 5.77 -0.13
N GLU A 4 10.72 4.59 0.46
CA GLU A 4 11.82 3.66 0.17
C GLU A 4 11.26 2.30 -0.27
N TRP A 5 11.96 1.64 -1.18
CA TRP A 5 11.73 0.25 -1.50
C TRP A 5 12.97 -0.42 -2.08
N ASP A 6 13.01 -1.75 -2.01
CA ASP A 6 14.03 -2.53 -2.70
C ASP A 6 13.68 -2.63 -4.20
N LYS A 7 14.60 -2.22 -5.07
CA LYS A 7 14.42 -2.26 -6.54
C LYS A 7 14.17 -3.67 -7.09
N ARG A 8 14.82 -4.69 -6.52
CA ARG A 8 14.59 -6.09 -6.91
C ARG A 8 13.19 -6.52 -6.51
N LYS A 9 12.73 -6.07 -5.33
CA LYS A 9 11.36 -6.31 -4.88
C LYS A 9 10.35 -5.62 -5.77
N GLU A 10 10.59 -4.38 -6.19
CA GLU A 10 9.74 -3.66 -7.13
C GLU A 10 9.59 -4.41 -8.45
N ILE A 11 10.68 -4.86 -9.06
CA ILE A 11 10.64 -5.62 -10.32
C ILE A 11 9.80 -6.89 -10.14
N SER A 12 10.00 -7.62 -9.05
CA SER A 12 9.20 -8.81 -8.74
C SER A 12 7.72 -8.47 -8.49
N ASN A 13 7.43 -7.33 -7.87
CA ASN A 13 6.08 -6.89 -7.58
C ASN A 13 5.35 -6.51 -8.86
N ILE A 14 5.99 -5.75 -9.75
CA ILE A 14 5.46 -5.39 -11.08
C ILE A 14 5.18 -6.68 -11.87
N LYS A 15 6.11 -7.64 -11.88
CA LYS A 15 5.91 -8.91 -12.61
C LYS A 15 4.73 -9.72 -12.06
N ARG A 16 4.50 -9.71 -10.75
CA ARG A 16 3.46 -10.51 -10.09
C ARG A 16 2.09 -9.82 -10.04
N HIS A 17 2.07 -8.51 -9.88
CA HIS A 17 0.86 -7.73 -9.57
C HIS A 17 0.56 -6.61 -10.56
N GLY A 18 1.49 -6.27 -11.46
CA GLY A 18 1.30 -5.21 -12.45
C GLY A 18 1.32 -3.79 -11.85
N VAL A 19 1.76 -3.64 -10.60
CA VAL A 19 1.78 -2.37 -9.87
C VAL A 19 3.22 -2.04 -9.50
N SER A 20 3.65 -0.81 -9.81
CA SER A 20 4.96 -0.29 -9.39
C SER A 20 4.88 0.31 -8.00
N PHE A 21 6.00 0.34 -7.27
CA PHE A 21 6.01 0.98 -5.95
C PHE A 21 5.97 2.51 -6.07
N HIS A 22 6.47 3.04 -7.17
CA HIS A 22 6.23 4.43 -7.52
C HIS A 22 4.71 4.75 -7.63
N GLU A 23 3.94 3.95 -8.37
CA GLU A 23 2.48 4.12 -8.46
C GLU A 23 1.80 3.96 -7.10
N ALA A 24 2.18 2.91 -6.35
CA ALA A 24 1.68 2.67 -5.00
C ALA A 24 1.92 3.87 -4.07
N SER A 25 3.08 4.52 -4.17
CA SER A 25 3.41 5.67 -3.32
C SER A 25 2.41 6.83 -3.48
N THR A 26 1.75 6.95 -4.64
CA THR A 26 0.75 7.99 -4.88
C THR A 26 -0.52 7.82 -4.04
N VAL A 27 -0.80 6.62 -3.55
CA VAL A 27 -1.94 6.35 -2.66
C VAL A 27 -1.80 7.08 -1.33
N PHE A 28 -0.58 7.22 -0.81
CA PHE A 28 -0.34 7.94 0.45
C PHE A 28 -0.63 9.44 0.34
N LEU A 29 -0.71 9.98 -0.88
CA LEU A 29 -1.09 11.37 -1.13
C LEU A 29 -2.62 11.54 -1.21
N ASN A 30 -3.37 10.44 -1.20
CA ASN A 30 -4.82 10.46 -1.28
C ASN A 30 -5.42 10.68 0.13
N PRO A 31 -6.18 11.76 0.37
CA PRO A 31 -6.82 12.01 1.65
C PRO A 31 -7.83 10.93 2.08
N LEU A 32 -8.36 10.16 1.13
CA LEU A 32 -9.28 9.06 1.39
C LEU A 32 -8.56 7.74 1.67
N SER A 33 -7.22 7.71 1.60
CA SER A 33 -6.48 6.50 1.92
C SER A 33 -6.70 6.09 3.38
N MET A 34 -6.90 4.80 3.58
CA MET A 34 -7.13 4.19 4.88
C MET A 34 -5.93 3.34 5.23
N SER A 35 -5.26 3.68 6.33
CA SER A 35 -4.14 2.91 6.88
C SER A 35 -4.57 2.19 8.15
N PHE A 36 -4.26 0.90 8.24
CA PHE A 36 -4.55 0.05 9.39
C PHE A 36 -3.34 -0.78 9.79
N TYR A 37 -3.20 -1.04 11.09
CA TYR A 37 -2.13 -1.87 11.63
C TYR A 37 -2.35 -3.34 11.26
N ASP A 38 -1.30 -4.03 10.87
CA ASP A 38 -1.29 -5.44 10.49
C ASP A 38 -0.55 -6.26 11.57
N PRO A 39 -1.23 -6.62 12.68
CA PRO A 39 -0.59 -7.30 13.80
C PRO A 39 -0.07 -8.68 13.41
N ASP A 40 -0.70 -9.35 12.43
CA ASP A 40 -0.32 -10.70 11.98
C ASP A 40 1.05 -10.74 11.28
N HIS A 41 1.58 -9.58 10.87
CA HIS A 41 2.88 -9.48 10.22
C HIS A 41 3.86 -8.54 10.96
N SER A 42 3.55 -8.17 12.20
CA SER A 42 4.31 -7.20 12.99
C SER A 42 5.23 -7.82 14.05
N ASP A 43 5.57 -9.11 13.92
CA ASP A 43 6.41 -9.82 14.90
C ASP A 43 7.84 -9.22 15.04
N ASP A 44 8.41 -8.72 13.94
CA ASP A 44 9.77 -8.14 13.90
C ASP A 44 9.80 -6.62 13.62
N GLU A 45 8.86 -6.10 12.81
CA GLU A 45 8.74 -4.68 12.46
C GLU A 45 7.25 -4.31 12.34
N ASP A 46 6.84 -3.16 12.88
CA ASP A 46 5.47 -2.66 12.76
C ASP A 46 5.06 -2.54 11.28
N ARG A 47 4.04 -3.30 10.89
CA ARG A 47 3.49 -3.28 9.55
C ARG A 47 2.12 -2.66 9.50
N PHE A 48 1.92 -1.94 8.42
CA PHE A 48 0.69 -1.26 8.12
C PHE A 48 0.23 -1.67 6.73
N ILE A 49 -1.08 -1.72 6.59
CA ILE A 49 -1.73 -1.86 5.30
C ILE A 49 -2.42 -0.54 4.99
N THR A 50 -2.19 -0.01 3.79
CA THR A 50 -2.89 1.15 3.27
C THR A 50 -3.72 0.74 2.06
N LEU A 51 -5.01 1.06 2.11
CA LEU A 51 -5.93 0.99 0.99
C LEU A 51 -6.23 2.39 0.48
N GLY A 52 -6.20 2.59 -0.84
CA GLY A 52 -6.63 3.86 -1.42
C GLY A 52 -6.40 3.93 -2.92
N PHE A 53 -6.96 4.97 -3.54
CA PHE A 53 -6.87 5.14 -4.97
C PHE A 53 -5.52 5.74 -5.36
N ALA A 54 -4.82 5.07 -6.27
CA ALA A 54 -3.68 5.63 -6.96
C ALA A 54 -4.13 6.72 -7.95
N THR A 55 -3.19 7.55 -8.38
CA THR A 55 -3.42 8.57 -9.42
C THR A 55 -3.92 7.99 -10.75
N THR A 56 -3.70 6.70 -10.99
CA THR A 56 -4.22 5.93 -12.13
C THR A 56 -5.70 5.57 -12.01
N GLY A 57 -6.34 5.84 -10.86
CA GLY A 57 -7.73 5.50 -10.58
C GLY A 57 -7.94 4.06 -10.08
N LYS A 58 -6.87 3.29 -9.85
CA LYS A 58 -6.96 1.94 -9.29
C LYS A 58 -6.96 1.97 -7.76
N LEU A 59 -7.82 1.19 -7.12
CA LEU A 59 -7.74 0.95 -5.68
C LEU A 59 -6.62 -0.04 -5.41
N LEU A 60 -5.59 0.40 -4.68
CA LEU A 60 -4.44 -0.44 -4.35
C LEU A 60 -4.45 -0.83 -2.88
N PHE A 61 -4.00 -2.05 -2.62
CA PHE A 61 -3.62 -2.58 -1.33
C PHE A 61 -2.10 -2.53 -1.21
N ILE A 62 -1.60 -1.81 -0.21
CA ILE A 62 -0.18 -1.57 -0.01
C ILE A 62 0.20 -2.05 1.39
N SER A 63 1.18 -2.95 1.48
CA SER A 63 1.81 -3.29 2.75
C SER A 63 3.10 -2.52 2.89
N HIS A 64 3.27 -1.82 4.00
CA HIS A 64 4.41 -0.95 4.27
C HIS A 64 4.77 -0.96 5.76
N THR A 65 5.92 -0.38 6.07
CA THR A 65 6.34 -0.09 7.44
C THR A 65 6.75 1.38 7.53
N ASP A 66 6.33 2.03 8.61
CA ASP A 66 6.63 3.43 8.87
C ASP A 66 7.80 3.54 9.86
N ARG A 67 8.91 4.11 9.40
CA ARG A 67 10.11 4.40 10.20
C ARG A 67 10.21 5.89 10.51
N GLY A 68 9.11 6.44 11.02
CA GLY A 68 8.98 7.88 11.34
C GLY A 68 8.87 8.77 10.10
N THR A 69 10.01 9.11 9.50
CA THR A 69 10.05 10.03 8.33
C THR A 69 10.13 9.29 6.98
N VAL A 70 10.38 7.99 7.01
CA VAL A 70 10.49 7.13 5.83
C VAL A 70 9.43 6.03 5.89
N THR A 71 8.62 5.94 4.84
CA THR A 71 7.68 4.83 4.63
C THR A 71 8.32 3.85 3.66
N ARG A 72 8.56 2.62 4.12
CA ARG A 72 9.14 1.56 3.27
C ARG A 72 8.04 0.68 2.71
N ILE A 73 7.86 0.69 1.39
CA ILE A 73 6.88 -0.14 0.70
C ILE A 73 7.43 -1.57 0.57
N ILE A 74 6.67 -2.55 1.06
CA ILE A 74 7.05 -3.96 1.08
C ILE A 74 6.37 -4.72 -0.07
N SER A 75 5.08 -4.46 -0.28
CA SER A 75 4.31 -5.01 -1.41
C SER A 75 3.15 -4.10 -1.79
N ALA A 76 2.73 -4.19 -3.06
CA ALA A 76 1.60 -3.43 -3.58
C ALA A 76 0.86 -4.25 -4.63
N ARG A 77 -0.46 -4.27 -4.57
CA ARG A 77 -1.31 -4.94 -5.56
C ARG A 77 -2.62 -4.21 -5.71
N GLU A 78 -3.37 -4.55 -6.75
CA GLU A 78 -4.77 -4.15 -6.83
C GLU A 78 -5.56 -4.77 -5.67
N ALA A 79 -6.46 -3.99 -5.09
CA ALA A 79 -7.37 -4.46 -4.07
C ALA A 79 -8.34 -5.49 -4.67
N THR A 80 -8.68 -6.52 -3.91
CA THR A 80 -9.71 -7.48 -4.30
C THR A 80 -11.09 -6.85 -4.18
N LYS A 81 -12.09 -7.41 -4.88
CA LYS A 81 -13.48 -6.91 -4.80
C LYS A 81 -13.99 -6.75 -3.36
N LYS A 82 -13.66 -7.70 -2.48
CA LYS A 82 -14.05 -7.65 -1.06
C LYS A 82 -13.39 -6.49 -0.32
N GLU A 83 -12.11 -6.21 -0.61
CA GLU A 83 -11.39 -5.08 -0.02
C GLU A 83 -11.92 -3.75 -0.56
N CYS A 84 -12.27 -3.67 -1.86
CA CYS A 84 -12.94 -2.52 -2.44
C CYS A 84 -14.29 -2.24 -1.75
N GLU A 85 -15.15 -3.25 -1.62
CA GLU A 85 -16.44 -3.11 -0.94
C GLU A 85 -16.28 -2.68 0.53
N GLY A 86 -15.25 -3.17 1.22
CA GLY A 86 -14.92 -2.76 2.58
C GLY A 86 -14.48 -1.30 2.66
N TYR A 87 -13.59 -0.89 1.76
CA TYR A 87 -13.08 0.49 1.66
C TYR A 87 -14.21 1.48 1.34
N GLU A 88 -15.09 1.15 0.40
CA GLU A 88 -16.24 1.99 0.03
C GLU A 88 -17.23 2.15 1.19
N LYS A 89 -17.51 1.07 1.93
CA LYS A 89 -18.39 1.12 3.11
C LYS A 89 -17.81 1.98 4.24
N ALA A 90 -16.49 1.96 4.40
CA ALA A 90 -15.83 2.73 5.44
C ALA A 90 -15.67 4.22 5.09
N ASN A 91 -15.67 4.57 3.79
CA ASN A 91 -15.58 5.95 3.30
C ASN A 91 -16.94 6.56 2.90
N ARG A 92 -18.05 5.98 3.33
CA ARG A 92 -19.43 6.46 3.07
C ARG A 92 -20.00 7.20 4.27
#